data_AF-A0A2C1JMZ0-F1
#
_entry.id   AF-A0A2C1JMZ0-F1
#
_cell.length_a   1.000
_cell.length_b   1.000
_cell.length_c   1.000
_cell.angle_alpha   90.00
_cell.angle_beta   90.00
_cell.angle_gamma   90.00
#
_symmetry.space_group_name_H-M   'P 1'
#
loop_
_entity.id
_entity.type
_entity.pdbx_description
1 polymer ?
#
loop_
_entity_poly.entity_id
_entity_poly.type
_entity_poly.pdbx_seq_one_letter_code
_entity_poly.pdbx_strand_id
1 'polypeptide(L)'
;MLVFFLILLSLIMIVLSLSLTKQKRKKRILIGIGLIMYSIISFPILVPVFGETMALNGVASLMVMNFILLIGGVLTSIVVFFTKGTRL
;
A
#
# COMPACT_ATOMS: atom_id res chain seq x y z
N MET A 1 -8.02 -14.17 -11.72
CA MET A 1 -8.68 -12.89 -12.05
C MET A 1 -8.67 -11.92 -10.87
N LEU A 2 -9.11 -12.34 -9.68
CA LEU A 2 -9.14 -11.49 -8.48
C LEU A 2 -7.75 -10.97 -8.06
N VAL A 3 -6.71 -11.81 -8.10
CA VAL A 3 -5.32 -11.40 -7.81
C VAL A 3 -4.91 -10.19 -8.66
N PHE A 4 -5.15 -10.24 -9.98
CA PHE A 4 -4.81 -9.14 -10.89
C PHE A 4 -5.56 -7.85 -10.55
N PHE A 5 -6.84 -7.96 -10.17
CA PHE A 5 -7.64 -6.81 -9.75
C PHE A 5 -7.06 -6.18 -8.47
N LEU A 6 -6.70 -6.97 -7.46
CA LEU A 6 -6.09 -6.47 -6.22
C LEU A 6 -4.71 -5.86 -6.45
N ILE A 7 -3.89 -6.45 -7.33
CA ILE A 7 -2.60 -5.88 -7.72
C ILE A 7 -2.80 -4.52 -8.39
N LEU A 8 -3.73 -4.42 -9.34
CA LEU A 8 -4.03 -3.17 -10.04
C LEU A 8 -4.51 -2.10 -9.06
N LEU A 9 -5.39 -2.46 -8.12
CA LEU A 9 -5.86 -1.56 -7.07
C LEU A 9 -4.70 -1.06 -6.19
N SER A 10 -3.80 -1.96 -5.80
CA SER A 10 -2.61 -1.63 -5.01
C SER A 10 -1.71 -0.63 -5.72
N LEU A 11 -1.46 -0.84 -7.02
CA LEU A 11 -0.67 0.06 -7.84
C LEU A 11 -1.32 1.44 -7.97
N ILE A 12 -2.63 1.50 -8.19
CA ILE A 12 -3.38 2.77 -8.25
C ILE A 12 -3.23 3.53 -6.94
N MET A 13 -3.39 2.85 -5.80
CA MET A 13 -3.22 3.47 -4.47
C MET A 13 -1.82 4.04 -4.27
N ILE A 14 -0.77 3.31 -4.69
CA ILE A 14 0.62 3.76 -4.58
C ILE A 14 0.88 4.96 -5.51
N VAL A 15 0.40 4.92 -6.76
CA VAL A 15 0.59 6.01 -7.73
C VAL A 15 -0.15 7.27 -7.28
N LEU A 16 -1.39 7.14 -6.82
CA LEU A 16 -2.17 8.26 -6.27
C LEU A 16 -1.49 8.87 -5.05
N SER A 17 -1.02 8.02 -4.14
CA SER A 17 -0.24 8.42 -2.96
C SER A 17 0.99 9.24 -3.36
N LEU A 18 1.77 8.77 -4.33
CA LEU A 18 2.97 9.46 -4.82
C LEU A 18 2.64 10.78 -5.53
N SER A 19 1.59 10.80 -6.34
CA SER A 19 1.16 11.98 -7.09
C SER A 19 0.67 13.10 -6.17
N LEU A 20 -0.19 12.76 -5.19
CA LEU A 20 -0.76 13.70 -4.22
C LEU A 20 0.28 14.24 -3.22
N THR A 21 1.41 13.54 -3.04
CA THR A 21 2.45 13.91 -2.07
C THR A 21 3.72 14.48 -2.69
N LYS A 22 3.76 14.63 -4.02
CA LYS A 22 4.96 14.98 -4.80
C LYS A 22 5.71 16.23 -4.30
N GLN A 23 5.01 17.21 -3.73
CA GLN A 23 5.62 18.47 -3.28
C GLN A 23 5.76 18.63 -1.76
N LYS A 24 5.13 17.77 -0.94
CA LYS A 24 5.04 17.96 0.52
C LYS A 24 5.70 16.81 1.28
N ARG A 25 6.98 16.97 1.62
CA ARG A 25 7.81 15.97 2.32
C ARG A 25 7.12 15.36 3.54
N LYS A 26 6.56 16.20 4.42
CA LYS A 26 5.84 15.76 5.63
C LYS A 26 4.60 14.91 5.31
N LYS A 27 3.82 15.30 4.29
CA LYS A 27 2.63 14.52 3.87
C LYS A 27 3.00 13.18 3.26
N ARG A 28 4.13 13.11 2.55
CA ARG A 28 4.62 11.87 1.94
C ARG A 28 5.03 10.82 2.98
N ILE A 29 5.70 11.26 4.06
CA ILE A 29 6.04 10.38 5.19
C ILE A 29 4.76 9.91 5.89
N LEU A 30 3.82 10.83 6.17
CA LEU A 30 2.56 10.49 6.82
C LEU A 30 1.77 9.45 6.02
N ILE A 31 1.67 9.64 4.70
CA ILE A 31 0.95 8.71 3.81
C ILE A 31 1.71 7.39 3.65
N GLY A 32 3.04 7.40 3.60
CA GLY A 32 3.85 6.18 3.58
C GLY A 32 3.64 5.33 4.84
N ILE A 33 3.67 5.95 6.01
CA ILE A 33 3.34 5.30 7.30
C ILE A 33 1.89 4.81 7.29
N GLY A 34 0.96 5.63 6.80
CA GLY A 34 -0.46 5.25 6.67
C GLY A 34 -0.66 4.01 5.81
N LEU A 35 0.03 3.91 4.68
CA LEU A 35 0.01 2.73 3.79
C LEU A 35 0.55 1.47 4.49
N ILE A 36 1.65 1.61 5.23
CA ILE A 36 2.23 0.50 6.01
C ILE A 36 1.22 0.04 7.07
N MET A 37 0.67 0.94 7.88
CA MET A 37 -0.31 0.61 8.90
C MET A 37 -1.57 -0.02 8.30
N TYR A 38 -2.05 0.52 7.18
CA TYR A 38 -3.19 -0.04 6.46
C TYR A 38 -2.92 -1.47 5.98
N SER A 39 -1.73 -1.75 5.44
CA SER A 39 -1.37 -3.10 4.99
C SER A 39 -1.35 -4.13 6.13
N ILE A 40 -0.94 -3.73 7.34
CA ILE A 40 -0.87 -4.63 8.49
C ILE A 40 -2.27 -4.87 9.07
N ILE A 41 -3.07 -3.81 9.21
CA ILE A 41 -4.40 -3.88 9.85
C ILE A 41 -5.43 -4.52 8.92
N SER A 42 -5.37 -4.23 7.62
CA SER A 42 -6.39 -4.71 6.68
C SER A 42 -6.34 -6.22 6.46
N PHE A 43 -5.17 -6.87 6.61
CA PHE A 43 -5.05 -8.31 6.44
C PHE A 43 -5.94 -9.12 7.41
N PRO A 44 -5.81 -9.02 8.75
CA PRO A 44 -6.66 -9.77 9.67
C PRO A 44 -8.14 -9.40 9.56
N ILE A 45 -8.47 -8.17 9.14
CA ILE A 45 -9.87 -7.73 8.95
C ILE A 45 -10.50 -8.38 7.71
N LEU A 46 -9.74 -8.51 6.62
CA LEU A 46 -10.26 -9.02 5.34
C LEU A 46 -10.10 -10.54 5.19
N VAL A 47 -9.25 -11.19 5.98
CA VAL A 47 -9.08 -12.65 5.98
C VAL A 47 -10.38 -13.41 6.20
N PRO A 48 -11.26 -13.07 7.16
CA PRO A 48 -12.55 -13.76 7.32
C PRO A 48 -13.41 -13.65 6.06
N VAL A 49 -13.49 -12.45 5.47
CA VAL A 49 -14.33 -12.17 4.30
C VAL A 49 -13.88 -12.97 3.06
N PHE A 50 -12.57 -12.95 2.77
CA PHE A 50 -12.03 -13.60 1.58
C PHE A 50 -11.66 -15.07 1.80
N GLY A 51 -11.39 -15.46 3.05
CA GLY A 51 -11.13 -16.84 3.45
C GLY A 51 -12.40 -17.69 3.42
N GLU A 52 -13.56 -17.12 3.76
CA GLU A 52 -14.83 -17.83 3.62
C GLU A 52 -15.31 -17.91 2.17
N THR A 53 -15.17 -16.83 1.40
CA THR A 53 -15.70 -16.75 0.03
C THR A 53 -14.82 -17.42 -1.02
N MET A 54 -13.50 -17.43 -0.85
CA MET A 54 -12.55 -17.96 -1.84
C MET A 54 -11.45 -18.86 -1.25
N ALA A 55 -11.61 -19.27 0.02
CA ALA A 55 -10.69 -20.18 0.72
C ALA A 55 -9.22 -19.73 0.60
N LEU A 56 -8.32 -20.68 0.35
CA LEU A 56 -6.88 -20.45 0.20
C LEU A 56 -6.53 -19.43 -0.89
N ASN A 57 -7.28 -19.41 -2.01
CA ASN A 57 -7.02 -18.50 -3.12
C ASN A 57 -7.31 -17.05 -2.72
N GLY A 58 -8.38 -16.81 -1.94
CA GLY A 58 -8.71 -15.49 -1.41
C GLY A 58 -7.63 -14.96 -0.48
N VAL A 59 -7.20 -15.79 0.48
CA VAL A 59 -6.16 -15.44 1.45
C VAL A 59 -4.80 -15.18 0.78
N ALA A 60 -4.41 -16.02 -0.20
CA ALA A 60 -3.17 -15.82 -0.95
C ALA A 60 -3.20 -14.50 -1.75
N SER A 61 -4.33 -14.17 -2.37
CA SER A 61 -4.50 -12.91 -3.12
C SER A 61 -4.39 -11.69 -2.21
N LEU A 62 -4.98 -11.77 -1.02
CA LEU A 62 -4.89 -10.75 0.03
C LEU A 62 -3.47 -10.57 0.54
N MET A 63 -2.74 -11.67 0.71
CA MET A 63 -1.35 -11.64 1.13
C MET A 63 -0.51 -10.86 0.11
N VAL A 64 -0.66 -11.18 -1.19
CA VAL A 64 0.03 -10.47 -2.28
C VAL A 64 -0.31 -8.97 -2.28
N MET A 65 -1.59 -8.61 -2.16
CA MET A 65 -2.03 -7.21 -2.09
C MET A 65 -1.36 -6.45 -0.93
N ASN A 66 -1.38 -7.04 0.27
CA ASN A 66 -0.82 -6.41 1.46
C ASN A 66 0.69 -6.28 1.37
N PHE A 67 1.40 -7.27 0.82
CA PHE A 67 2.83 -7.16 0.55
C PHE A 67 3.16 -6.02 -0.42
N ILE A 68 2.40 -5.87 -1.51
CA ILE A 68 2.61 -4.79 -2.47
C ILE A 68 2.38 -3.42 -1.81
N LEU A 69 1.32 -3.28 -1.02
CA LEU A 69 1.04 -2.05 -0.29
C LEU A 69 2.13 -1.73 0.75
N LEU A 70 2.62 -2.74 1.46
CA LEU A 70 3.71 -2.61 2.43
C LEU A 70 4.98 -2.11 1.74
N ILE A 71 5.41 -2.80 0.68
CA ILE A 71 6.58 -2.40 -0.13
C ILE A 71 6.38 -1.00 -0.71
N GLY A 72 5.20 -0.70 -1.24
CA GLY A 72 4.84 0.62 -1.75
C GLY A 72 4.93 1.73 -0.71
N GLY A 73 4.44 1.48 0.50
CA GLY A 73 4.51 2.40 1.64
C GLY A 73 5.96 2.63 2.11
N VAL A 74 6.76 1.57 2.20
CA VAL A 74 8.19 1.64 2.50
C VAL A 74 8.93 2.43 1.43
N LEU A 75 8.75 2.12 0.15
CA LEU A 75 9.37 2.86 -0.96
C LEU A 75 8.96 4.33 -0.96
N THR A 76 7.68 4.62 -0.73
CA THR A 76 7.16 6.00 -0.65
C THR A 76 7.85 6.78 0.48
N SER A 77 8.12 6.11 1.60
CA SER A 77 8.83 6.68 2.75
C SER A 77 10.33 6.84 2.50
N ILE A 78 10.97 5.88 1.83
CA ILE A 78 12.41 5.91 1.52
C ILE A 78 12.73 6.98 0.48
N VAL A 79 11.94 7.08 -0.59
CA VAL A 79 12.19 8.05 -1.67
C VAL A 79 12.13 9.49 -1.16
N VAL A 80 11.45 9.76 -0.04
CA VAL A 80 11.51 11.06 0.66
C VAL A 80 12.94 11.43 1.07
N PHE A 81 13.78 10.48 1.47
CA PHE A 81 15.17 10.76 1.85
C PHE A 81 16.04 11.13 0.65
N PHE A 82 15.71 10.61 -0.53
CA PHE A 82 16.44 10.86 -1.78
C PHE A 82 15.89 12.03 -2.60
N THR A 83 14.68 12.50 -2.30
CA THR A 83 14.11 13.68 -2.96
C THR A 83 14.81 14.92 -2.38
N LYS A 84 15.70 15.55 -3.17
CA LYS A 84 16.44 16.78 -2.81
C LYS A 84 15.50 17.71 -2.05
N GLY A 85 15.91 18.06 -0.83
CA GLY A 85 15.12 18.90 0.06
C GLY A 85 14.72 20.19 -0.65
N THR A 86 13.45 20.31 -1.01
CA THR A 86 12.77 21.60 -1.02
C THR A 86 12.88 22.08 0.42
N ARG A 87 13.86 22.95 0.66
CA ARG A 87 14.06 23.68 1.91
C ARG A 87 12.68 24.17 2.36
N LEU A 88 12.32 23.83 3.59
CA LEU A 88 11.25 24.48 4.33
C LEU A 88 11.56 25.98 4.41
#